data_AF-A0A916AYW4-F1
#
_entry.id   AF-A0A916AYW4-F1
#
_cell.length_a   1.000
_cell.length_b   1.000
_cell.length_c   1.000
_cell.angle_alpha   90.00
_cell.angle_beta   90.00
_cell.angle_gamma   90.00
#
_symmetry.space_group_name_H-M   'P 1'
#
loop_
_entity.id
_entity.type
_entity.pdbx_description
1 polymer ?
#
loop_
_entity_poly.entity_id
_entity_poly.type
_entity_poly.pdbx_seq_one_letter_code
_entity_poly.pdbx_strand_id
1 'polypeptide(L)' 'MTTRKKYTKEFKLDAVSPVTDQGYSRAEAARSLGINANMLCRWVQEEQSG' A
#
# COMPACT_ATOMS: atom_id res chain seq x y z
N MET A 1 18.35 -17.10 6.66
CA MET A 1 17.66 -16.80 5.39
C MET A 1 16.58 -15.78 5.67
N THR A 2 16.73 -14.54 5.19
CA THR A 2 15.76 -13.47 5.48
C THR A 2 14.51 -13.69 4.64
N THR A 3 13.46 -14.19 5.26
CA THR A 3 12.15 -14.41 4.65
C THR A 3 11.56 -13.05 4.25
N ARG A 4 11.81 -12.62 3.01
CA ARG A 4 11.14 -11.43 2.47
C ARG A 4 9.64 -11.72 2.48
N LYS A 5 8.90 -11.02 3.35
CA LYS A 5 7.43 -11.03 3.32
C LYS A 5 7.00 -10.60 1.92
N LYS A 6 6.57 -11.57 1.10
CA LYS A 6 6.02 -11.29 -0.23
C LYS A 6 4.60 -10.82 0.00
N TYR A 7 4.39 -9.52 -0.15
CA TYR A 7 3.05 -8.97 -0.27
C TYR A 7 2.54 -9.31 -1.66
N THR A 8 1.37 -9.95 -1.73
CA THR A 8 0.73 -10.26 -3.02
C THR A 8 0.29 -8.96 -3.69
N LYS A 9 0.12 -9.02 -5.01
CA LYS A 9 -0.34 -7.86 -5.77
C LYS A 9 -1.73 -7.41 -5.31
N GLU A 10 -2.59 -8.37 -4.96
CA GLU A 10 -3.91 -8.13 -4.35
C GLU A 10 -3.79 -7.36 -3.04
N PHE A 11 -2.83 -7.70 -2.17
CA PHE A 11 -2.61 -6.98 -0.93
C PHE A 11 -2.13 -5.54 -1.17
N LYS A 12 -1.27 -5.32 -2.18
CA LYS A 12 -0.86 -3.96 -2.56
C LYS A 12 -2.05 -3.15 -3.08
N LEU A 13 -2.89 -3.76 -3.92
CA LEU A 13 -4.08 -3.12 -4.49
C LEU A 13 -5.09 -2.78 -3.41
N ASP A 14 -5.42 -3.72 -2.52
CA ASP A 14 -6.28 -3.49 -1.36
C ASP A 14 -5.73 -2.35 -0.48
N ALA A 15 -4.40 -2.26 -0.37
CA ALA A 15 -3.76 -1.22 0.39
C ALA A 15 -3.84 0.18 -0.27
N VAL A 16 -3.73 0.22 -1.60
CA VAL A 16 -3.78 1.44 -2.42
C VAL A 16 -5.22 1.89 -2.70
N SER A 17 -6.17 0.94 -2.75
CA SER A 17 -7.58 1.17 -3.06
C SER A 17 -8.22 2.29 -2.23
N PRO A 18 -8.13 2.31 -0.88
CA PRO A 18 -8.72 3.40 -0.09
C PRO A 18 -8.05 4.76 -0.36
N VAL A 19 -6.78 4.78 -0.78
CA VAL A 19 -6.07 6.02 -1.12
C VAL A 19 -6.55 6.58 -2.46
N THR A 20 -6.76 5.71 -3.47
CA THR A 20 -7.18 6.11 -4.81
C THR A 20 -8.70 6.29 -4.95
N ASP A 21 -9.49 5.46 -4.28
CA ASP A 21 -10.97 5.40 -4.40
C ASP A 21 -11.66 6.30 -3.37
N GLN A 22 -11.29 6.17 -2.10
CA GLN A 22 -11.89 6.94 -1.00
C GLN A 22 -11.14 8.24 -0.68
N GLY A 23 -10.00 8.51 -1.31
CA GLY A 23 -9.19 9.71 -1.04
C GLY A 23 -8.52 9.70 0.33
N TYR A 24 -8.35 8.52 0.96
CA TYR A 24 -7.62 8.43 2.23
C TYR A 24 -6.19 8.92 2.06
N SER A 25 -5.68 9.58 3.10
CA SER A 25 -4.26 9.87 3.16
C SER A 25 -3.45 8.57 3.23
N ARG A 26 -2.32 8.50 2.53
CA ARG A 26 -1.39 7.36 2.58
C ARG A 26 -1.04 6.94 4.02
N ALA A 27 -0.98 7.90 4.94
CA ALA A 27 -0.75 7.62 6.36
C ALA A 27 -1.95 6.93 7.05
N GLU A 28 -3.18 7.30 6.69
CA GLU A 28 -4.39 6.69 7.25
C GLU A 28 -4.63 5.29 6.73
N ALA A 29 -4.53 5.09 5.42
CA ALA A 29 -4.62 3.76 4.82
C ALA A 29 -3.56 2.82 5.40
N ALA A 30 -2.31 3.30 5.55
CA ALA A 30 -1.26 2.52 6.17
C ALA A 30 -1.55 2.16 7.65
N ARG A 31 -2.13 3.09 8.43
CA ARG A 31 -2.57 2.82 9.81
C ARG A 31 -3.70 1.80 9.85
N SER A 32 -4.68 1.91 8.95
CA SER A 32 -5.82 1.00 8.87
C SER A 32 -5.38 -0.44 8.58
N LEU A 33 -4.35 -0.60 7.76
CA LEU A 33 -3.80 -1.90 7.35
C LEU A 33 -2.67 -2.39 8.27
N GLY A 34 -2.23 -1.57 9.22
CA GLY A 34 -1.10 -1.87 10.10
C GLY A 34 0.24 -2.00 9.36
N ILE A 35 0.39 -1.35 8.20
CA ILE A 35 1.62 -1.35 7.41
C ILE A 35 2.38 -0.02 7.53
N ASN A 36 3.62 -0.03 7.09
CA ASN A 36 4.43 1.18 7.10
C ASN A 36 3.97 2.13 5.98
N ALA A 37 3.69 3.39 6.31
CA ALA A 37 3.24 4.39 5.32
C ALA A 37 4.24 4.60 4.17
N ASN A 38 5.53 4.34 4.40
CA ASN A 38 6.55 4.40 3.35
C ASN A 38 6.36 3.29 2.31
N MET A 39 6.00 2.06 2.74
CA MET A 39 5.68 0.96 1.82
C MET A 39 4.44 1.28 1.00
N LEU A 40 3.40 1.82 1.63
CA LEU A 40 2.20 2.21 0.92
C LEU A 40 2.48 3.32 -0.09
N CYS A 41 3.25 4.35 0.30
CA CYS A 41 3.64 5.44 -0.60
C CYS A 41 4.33 4.90 -1.86
N ARG A 42 5.25 3.94 -1.70
CA ARG A 42 5.93 3.27 -2.80
C ARG A 42 4.96 2.47 -3.67
N TRP A 43 4.02 1.74 -3.09
CA TRP A 43 3.03 0.98 -3.87
C TRP A 43 2.09 1.88 -4.66
N VAL A 44 1.62 2.99 -4.07
CA VAL A 44 0.80 3.98 -4.78
C VAL A 44 1.56 4.55 -5.99
N GLN A 45 2.85 4.87 -5.83
CA GLN A 45 3.68 5.34 -6.94
C GLN A 45 3.92 4.27 -8.01
N GLU A 46 4.13 3.01 -7.60
CA GLU A 46 4.29 1.87 -8.53
C GLU A 46 3.00 1.63 -9.33
N GLU A 47 1.82 1.70 -8.69
CA GLU A 47 0.52 1.54 -9.36
C GLU A 47 0.16 2.73 -10.26
N GLN A 48 0.53 3.96 -9.88
CA GLN A 48 0.22 5.15 -10.68
C GLN A 48 1.18 5.40 -11.86
N SER A 49 2.34 4.72 -11.87
CA SER A 49 3.31 4.80 -12.97
C SER A 49 3.16 3.65 -13.99
N GLY A 50 2.07 2.88 -13.92
CA GLY A 50 1.74 1.77 -14.83
C GLY A 50 0.75 2.14 -15.92
#